data_AF-A0AAN9AMP7-F1
#
_entry.id   AF-A0AAN9AMP7-F1
#
_cell.length_a   1.000
_cell.length_b   1.000
_cell.length_c   1.000
_cell.angle_alpha   90.00
_cell.angle_beta   90.00
_cell.angle_gamma   90.00
#
_symmetry.space_group_name_H-M   'P 1'
#
loop_
_entity.id
_entity.type
_entity.pdbx_description
1 polymer ?
#
loop_
_entity_poly.entity_id
_entity_poly.type
_entity_poly.pdbx_seq_one_letter_code
_entity_poly.pdbx_strand_id
1 'polypeptide(L)'
;MEKWKTDWSPQGSEAGCTYQELSLLFTCIRPYNAQFFNAIGVDSSTCDRDLITGDLCTSFTKIVTCVNSKQVSDVSCRPHAVGQINPRMAIPCKVEDFEAVCTSSPAINRAD
;
A
#
# COMPACT_ATOMS: atom_id res chain seq x y z
N MET A 1 -5.41 8.80 22.87
CA MET A 1 -5.87 9.34 21.58
C MET A 1 -5.85 8.21 20.56
N GLU A 2 -6.95 7.48 20.44
CA GLU A 2 -7.14 6.43 19.42
C GLU A 2 -7.96 7.01 18.26
N LYS A 3 -7.30 7.67 17.30
CA LYS A 3 -7.96 8.17 16.08
C LYS A 3 -7.99 7.13 14.96
N TRP A 4 -8.40 5.90 15.27
CA TRP A 4 -8.52 4.82 14.27
C TRP A 4 -9.89 4.12 14.28
N LYS A 5 -10.81 4.55 15.14
CA LYS A 5 -12.19 4.07 15.14
C LYS A 5 -13.07 5.23 14.66
N THR A 6 -14.00 4.92 13.77
CA THR A 6 -15.09 5.76 13.23
C THR A 6 -14.74 6.77 12.13
N ASP A 7 -14.36 6.25 10.96
CA ASP A 7 -14.86 6.84 9.69
C ASP A 7 -14.90 5.82 8.53
N TRP A 8 -15.29 4.56 8.82
CA TRP A 8 -15.51 3.54 7.80
C TRP A 8 -17.01 3.35 7.58
N SER A 9 -17.57 4.14 6.65
CA SER A 9 -18.96 4.05 6.24
C SER A 9 -19.18 2.81 5.35
N PRO A 10 -20.22 1.97 5.57
CA PRO A 10 -20.40 0.71 4.85
C PRO A 10 -21.14 0.86 3.49
N GLN A 11 -21.11 2.03 2.86
CA GLN A 11 -21.93 2.31 1.68
C GLN A 11 -21.07 2.79 0.51
N GLY A 12 -20.71 1.83 -0.34
CA GLY A 12 -20.03 2.07 -1.61
C GLY A 12 -18.95 1.02 -1.82
N SER A 13 -19.15 0.14 -2.79
CA SER A 13 -18.01 -0.44 -3.50
C SER A 13 -17.09 0.70 -3.91
N GLU A 14 -15.99 0.92 -3.20
CA GLU A 14 -14.91 1.77 -3.67
C GLU A 14 -14.41 1.09 -4.95
N ALA A 15 -14.87 1.61 -6.10
CA ALA A 15 -14.97 0.91 -7.38
C ALA A 15 -13.87 -0.12 -7.59
N GLY A 16 -14.24 -1.40 -7.65
CA GLY A 16 -13.34 -2.52 -7.95
C GLY A 16 -13.07 -3.50 -6.80
N CYS A 17 -12.99 -3.02 -5.54
CA CYS A 17 -12.78 -3.89 -4.38
C CYS A 17 -13.96 -3.83 -3.40
N THR A 18 -14.29 -4.98 -2.81
CA THR A 18 -15.07 -5.03 -1.57
C THR A 18 -14.20 -4.64 -0.37
N TYR A 19 -14.87 -4.22 0.70
CA TYR A 19 -14.22 -3.97 1.99
C TYR A 19 -13.39 -5.16 2.50
N GLN A 20 -13.90 -6.38 2.33
CA GLN A 20 -13.21 -7.59 2.79
C GLN A 20 -11.91 -7.82 2.01
N GLU A 21 -11.94 -7.64 0.69
CA GLU A 21 -10.75 -7.75 -0.16
C GLU A 21 -9.71 -6.67 0.20
N LEU A 22 -10.14 -5.44 0.42
CA LEU A 22 -9.24 -4.37 0.89
C LEU A 22 -8.63 -4.70 2.24
N SER A 23 -9.44 -5.19 3.18
CA SER A 23 -8.96 -5.60 4.50
C SER A 23 -7.88 -6.68 4.40
N LEU A 24 -8.08 -7.68 3.53
CA LEU A 24 -7.08 -8.71 3.23
C LEU A 24 -5.78 -8.11 2.67
N LEU A 25 -5.88 -7.17 1.75
CA LEU A 25 -4.71 -6.48 1.19
C LEU A 25 -3.98 -5.63 2.24
N PHE A 26 -4.70 -4.92 3.12
CA PHE A 26 -4.11 -4.14 4.20
C PHE A 26 -3.33 -4.99 5.21
N THR A 27 -3.68 -6.27 5.39
CA THR A 27 -2.89 -7.17 6.25
C THR A 27 -1.45 -7.33 5.78
N CYS A 28 -1.17 -7.16 4.48
CA CYS A 28 0.18 -7.22 3.94
C CYS A 28 1.04 -6.01 4.30
N ILE A 29 0.40 -4.85 4.48
CA ILE A 29 1.08 -3.56 4.67
C ILE A 29 1.32 -3.29 6.16
N ARG A 30 0.34 -3.61 7.00
CA ARG A 30 0.35 -3.33 8.46
C ARG A 30 1.66 -3.65 9.18
N PRO A 31 2.34 -4.80 8.94
CA PRO A 31 3.58 -5.13 9.64
C PRO A 31 4.72 -4.14 9.40
N TYR A 32 4.68 -3.39 8.29
CA TYR A 32 5.76 -2.50 7.87
C TYR A 32 5.46 -1.02 8.14
N ASN A 33 4.24 -0.66 8.55
CA ASN A 33 3.82 0.73 8.74
C ASN A 33 4.79 1.55 9.59
N ALA A 34 5.23 1.01 10.72
CA ALA A 34 6.17 1.70 11.61
C ALA A 34 7.55 1.91 10.95
N GLN A 35 8.03 0.92 10.19
CA GLN A 35 9.30 1.02 9.46
C GLN A 35 9.24 2.13 8.41
N PHE A 36 8.20 2.13 7.57
CA PHE A 36 8.02 3.17 6.56
C PHE A 36 7.83 4.55 7.19
N PHE A 37 6.98 4.66 8.22
CA PHE A 37 6.75 5.93 8.90
C PHE A 37 8.03 6.49 9.52
N ASN A 38 8.84 5.67 10.19
CA ASN A 38 10.08 6.13 10.80
C ASN A 38 11.14 6.53 9.77
N ALA A 39 11.16 5.87 8.60
CA ALA A 39 12.17 6.14 7.58
C ALA A 39 11.82 7.35 6.71
N ILE A 40 10.54 7.51 6.33
CA ILE A 40 10.12 8.52 5.33
C ILE A 40 8.86 9.30 5.70
N GLY A 41 8.28 9.06 6.88
CA GLY A 41 7.07 9.75 7.36
C GLY A 41 7.33 11.00 8.19
N VAL A 42 8.57 11.30 8.55
CA VAL A 42 8.92 12.42 9.44
C VAL A 42 9.07 13.71 8.63
N ASP A 43 8.27 14.72 8.96
CA ASP A 43 8.41 16.14 8.58
C ASP A 43 8.41 16.51 7.08
N SER A 44 8.13 15.58 6.17
CA SER A 44 8.00 15.90 4.74
C SER A 44 6.55 15.86 4.26
N SER A 45 6.13 16.96 3.62
CA SER A 45 4.87 17.04 2.87
C SER A 45 4.96 16.40 1.48
N THR A 46 6.17 16.04 1.04
CA THR A 46 6.45 15.52 -0.31
C THR A 46 7.29 14.25 -0.25
N CYS A 47 7.13 13.36 -1.23
CA CYS A 47 7.95 12.15 -1.28
C CYS A 47 9.39 12.51 -1.68
N ASP A 48 10.34 12.25 -0.80
CA ASP A 48 11.75 12.23 -1.14
C ASP A 48 12.14 10.79 -1.51
N ARG A 49 12.32 10.55 -2.81
CA ARG A 49 12.66 9.22 -3.34
C ARG A 49 14.06 8.76 -2.94
N ASP A 50 14.94 9.68 -2.57
CA ASP A 50 16.31 9.33 -2.13
C ASP A 50 16.30 8.61 -0.78
N LEU A 51 15.23 8.77 0.01
CA LEU A 51 15.03 8.06 1.27
C LEU A 51 14.51 6.62 1.08
N ILE A 52 14.11 6.23 -0.14
CA ILE A 52 13.69 4.86 -0.47
C ILE A 52 14.92 3.97 -0.67
N THR A 53 15.43 3.44 0.44
CA THR A 53 16.66 2.63 0.46
C THR A 53 16.39 1.12 0.35
N GLY A 54 17.46 0.31 0.28
CA GLY A 54 17.40 -1.15 0.09
C GLY A 54 16.54 -1.89 1.12
N ASP A 55 16.51 -1.45 2.38
CA ASP A 55 15.65 -2.06 3.41
C ASP A 55 14.16 -1.79 3.15
N LEU A 56 13.82 -0.58 2.68
CA LEU A 56 12.46 -0.24 2.29
C LEU A 56 12.05 -0.98 1.02
N CYS A 57 12.95 -1.15 0.05
CA CYS A 57 12.68 -1.96 -1.14
C CYS A 57 12.51 -3.46 -0.81
N THR A 58 13.24 -3.96 0.19
CA THR A 58 13.06 -5.33 0.67
C THR A 58 11.68 -5.49 1.32
N SER A 59 11.26 -4.54 2.15
CA SER A 59 9.92 -4.54 2.75
C SER A 59 8.82 -4.37 1.71
N PHE A 60 9.01 -3.49 0.72
CA PHE A 60 8.10 -3.32 -0.41
C PHE A 60 7.95 -4.62 -1.22
N THR A 61 9.05 -5.30 -1.52
CA THR A 61 9.03 -6.62 -2.18
C THR A 61 8.19 -7.64 -1.41
N LYS A 62 8.31 -7.68 -0.09
CA LYS A 62 7.51 -8.57 0.77
C LYS A 62 6.03 -8.18 0.77
N ILE A 63 5.71 -6.89 0.76
CA ILE A 63 4.34 -6.39 0.62
C ILE A 63 3.75 -6.85 -0.71
N VAL A 64 4.42 -6.60 -1.83
CA VAL A 64 3.91 -6.98 -3.16
C VAL A 64 3.74 -8.49 -3.27
N THR A 65 4.70 -9.27 -2.79
CA THR A 65 4.60 -10.74 -2.75
C THR A 65 3.38 -11.20 -1.96
N CYS A 66 3.13 -10.60 -0.79
CA CYS A 66 1.95 -10.87 0.01
C CYS A 66 0.65 -10.50 -0.72
N VAL A 67 0.58 -9.30 -1.31
CA VAL A 67 -0.58 -8.82 -2.10
C VAL A 67 -0.91 -9.78 -3.24
N ASN A 68 0.11 -10.20 -3.99
CA ASN A 68 -0.03 -11.11 -5.12
C ASN A 68 -0.47 -12.52 -4.70
N SER A 69 -0.21 -12.92 -3.44
CA SER A 69 -0.67 -14.19 -2.89
C SER A 69 -2.11 -14.18 -2.36
N LYS A 70 -2.72 -13.00 -2.13
CA LYS A 70 -4.09 -12.93 -1.59
C LYS A 70 -5.10 -13.35 -2.65
N GLN A 71 -6.09 -14.14 -2.26
CA GLN A 71 -7.22 -14.51 -3.13
C GLN A 71 -8.18 -13.33 -3.29
N VAL A 72 -7.75 -12.35 -4.07
CA VAL A 72 -8.52 -11.17 -4.47
C VAL A 72 -8.40 -11.00 -5.98
N SER A 73 -9.46 -10.50 -6.60
CA SER A 73 -9.51 -10.35 -8.06
C SER A 73 -8.38 -9.45 -8.57
N ASP A 74 -7.58 -9.97 -9.48
CA ASP A 74 -6.54 -9.23 -10.21
C ASP A 74 -7.09 -8.37 -11.34
N VAL A 75 -8.33 -8.61 -11.77
CA VAL A 75 -9.04 -7.81 -12.79
C VAL A 75 -9.81 -6.65 -12.15
N SER A 76 -10.54 -6.91 -11.06
CA SER A 76 -11.46 -5.91 -10.50
C SER A 76 -10.91 -5.24 -9.26
N CYS A 77 -10.17 -5.93 -8.39
CA CYS A 77 -9.79 -5.37 -7.10
C CYS A 77 -8.35 -4.84 -7.09
N ARG A 78 -7.33 -5.68 -7.35
CA ARG A 78 -5.91 -5.27 -7.25
C ARG A 78 -5.56 -4.01 -8.08
N PRO A 79 -6.11 -3.79 -9.29
CA PRO A 79 -5.86 -2.55 -10.05
C PRO A 79 -6.35 -1.30 -9.32
N HIS A 80 -7.46 -1.42 -8.59
CA HIS A 80 -8.08 -0.33 -7.85
C HIS A 80 -7.56 -0.19 -6.41
N ALA A 81 -6.97 -1.26 -5.86
CA ALA A 81 -6.46 -1.28 -4.50
C ALA A 81 -5.37 -0.23 -4.27
N VAL A 82 -4.52 0.06 -5.25
CA VAL A 82 -3.45 1.08 -5.09
C VAL A 82 -4.01 2.47 -4.87
N GLY A 83 -5.02 2.87 -5.65
CA GLY A 83 -5.73 4.15 -5.45
C GLY A 83 -6.42 4.25 -4.08
N GLN A 84 -6.65 3.12 -3.42
CA GLN A 84 -7.26 3.02 -2.11
C GLN A 84 -6.25 2.89 -0.96
N ILE A 85 -5.07 2.33 -1.24
CA ILE A 85 -3.95 2.19 -0.31
C ILE A 85 -3.24 3.52 -0.14
N ASN A 86 -2.91 4.20 -1.24
CA ASN A 86 -2.14 5.45 -1.25
C ASN A 86 -2.68 6.54 -0.30
N PRO A 87 -4.00 6.81 -0.21
CA PRO A 87 -4.56 7.80 0.71
C PRO A 87 -4.53 7.36 2.17
N ARG A 88 -4.48 6.04 2.43
CA ARG A 88 -4.50 5.45 3.79
C ARG A 88 -3.11 5.25 4.37
N MET A 89 -2.07 5.39 3.55
CA MET A 89 -0.68 5.41 3.99
C MET A 89 -0.35 6.79 4.60
N ALA A 90 0.01 6.80 5.88
CA ALA A 90 0.42 8.00 6.62
C ALA A 90 1.87 8.44 6.31
N ILE A 91 2.30 8.26 5.05
CA ILE A 91 3.62 8.63 4.54
C ILE A 91 3.46 9.39 3.21
N PRO A 92 4.40 10.28 2.88
CA PRO A 92 4.33 11.08 1.67
C PRO A 92 4.51 10.24 0.40
N CYS A 93 5.40 9.25 0.41
CA CYS A 93 5.65 8.37 -0.73
C CYS A 93 4.52 7.37 -0.96
N LYS A 94 4.14 7.21 -2.23
CA LYS A 94 3.05 6.35 -2.71
C LYS A 94 3.59 5.11 -3.39
N VAL A 95 2.72 4.14 -3.68
CA VAL A 95 3.12 2.86 -4.30
C VAL A 95 3.92 3.09 -5.59
N GLU A 96 3.55 4.08 -6.39
CA GLU A 96 4.23 4.42 -7.65
C GLU A 96 5.66 4.93 -7.43
N ASP A 97 5.95 5.59 -6.30
CA ASP A 97 7.30 6.00 -5.94
C ASP A 97 8.19 4.80 -5.61
N PHE A 98 7.63 3.81 -4.91
CA PHE A 98 8.34 2.56 -4.64
C PHE A 98 8.53 1.73 -5.92
N GLU A 99 7.54 1.66 -6.81
CA GLU A 99 7.67 0.98 -8.11
C GLU A 99 8.78 1.63 -8.97
N ALA A 100 8.94 2.96 -8.89
CA ALA A 100 9.97 3.68 -9.63
C ALA A 100 11.39 3.45 -9.06
N VAL A 101 11.55 3.36 -7.75
CA VAL A 101 12.88 3.21 -7.11
C VAL A 101 13.26 1.74 -6.94
N CYS A 102 12.34 0.90 -6.47
CA CYS A 102 12.55 -0.51 -6.15
C CYS A 102 12.35 -1.39 -7.38
N THR A 103 13.12 -1.14 -8.44
CA THR A 103 12.98 -1.79 -9.77
C THR A 103 13.15 -3.31 -9.77
N SER A 104 13.82 -3.88 -8.75
CA SER A 104 13.95 -5.33 -8.57
C SER A 104 12.74 -5.99 -7.90
N SER A 105 11.80 -5.20 -7.36
CA SER A 105 10.56 -5.72 -6.78
C SER A 105 9.61 -6.19 -7.88
N PRO A 106 8.85 -7.28 -7.68
CA PRO A 106 7.79 -7.64 -8.60
C PRO A 106 6.73 -6.52 -8.65
N ALA A 107 6.02 -6.44 -9.77
CA ALA A 107 4.84 -5.59 -9.85
C ALA A 107 3.67 -6.22 -9.09
N ILE A 108 2.73 -5.39 -8.61
CA ILE A 108 1.43 -5.89 -8.16
C ILE A 108 0.73 -6.50 -9.37
N ASN A 109 0.29 -7.76 -9.25
CA ASN A 109 -0.42 -8.47 -10.32
C ASN A 109 -1.76 -7.78 -10.55
N ARG A 110 -1.84 -7.02 -11.64
CA ARG A 110 -3.03 -6.36 -12.17
C ARG A 110 -3.25 -6.96 -13.57
N ALA A 111 -4.47 -7.35 -13.90
CA ALA A 111 -4.76 -7.77 -15.27
C ALA A 111 -4.45 -6.61 -16.23
N ASP A 112 -3.85 -6.94 -17.37
CA ASP A 112 -3.42 -6.03 -18.43
C ASP A 112 -4.57 -5.41 -19.22
#